data_AF-A0A9D5PJ73-F1
#
_entry.id   AF-A0A9D5PJ73-F1
#
_cell.length_a   1.000
_cell.length_b   1.000
_cell.length_c   1.000
_cell.angle_alpha   90.00
_cell.angle_beta   90.00
_cell.angle_gamma   90.00
#
_symmetry.space_group_name_H-M   'P 1'
#
loop_
_entity.id
_entity.type
_entity.pdbx_description
1 polymer ?
#
loop_
_entity_poly.entity_id
_entity_poly.type
_entity_poly.pdbx_seq_one_letter_code
_entity_poly.pdbx_strand_id
1 'polypeptide(L)'
;MRNYQTEADAVRNLQTYLRQLSYHDPDISPPPVNGIFDPLTRQSLSQFQKKAGLPVSGTANGETWKTLYRAFLKSLAENALPEKVSLFPTTPKGYCLSPGCTGFCVSALQMMLGELQRFLPEEYPIEPTGVYDQATEQNVRIFQSCCPELKETGKVDFATWNAIAVRYNAMFEKPSEE
;
A
#
# COMPACT_ATOMS: atom_id res chain seq x y z
N MET A 1 13.95 8.51 -29.50
CA MET A 1 12.53 8.92 -29.60
C MET A 1 11.70 7.67 -29.28
N ARG A 2 11.04 7.60 -28.10
CA ARG A 2 10.32 6.39 -27.63
C ARG A 2 8.90 6.42 -28.16
N ASN A 3 8.52 5.41 -28.94
CA ASN A 3 7.21 5.30 -29.59
C ASN A 3 6.51 4.00 -29.15
N TYR A 4 5.25 4.14 -28.68
CA TYR A 4 4.21 3.13 -28.38
C TYR A 4 4.44 2.24 -27.13
N GLN A 5 3.64 2.26 -26.05
CA GLN A 5 2.23 2.67 -25.90
C GLN A 5 1.35 1.96 -26.93
N THR A 6 1.22 0.63 -26.83
CA THR A 6 0.43 -0.15 -27.79
C THR A 6 -1.07 0.04 -27.55
N GLU A 7 -1.90 -0.11 -28.59
CA GLU A 7 -3.37 -0.07 -28.50
C GLU A 7 -3.88 -1.06 -27.43
N ALA A 8 -3.25 -2.24 -27.34
CA ALA A 8 -3.56 -3.23 -26.32
C ALA A 8 -3.32 -2.73 -24.89
N ASP A 9 -2.26 -1.96 -24.64
CA ASP A 9 -1.99 -1.39 -23.31
C ASP A 9 -2.98 -0.27 -22.96
N ALA A 10 -3.39 0.52 -23.96
CA ALA A 10 -4.49 1.46 -23.78
C ALA A 10 -5.77 0.71 -23.41
N VAL A 11 -6.11 -0.36 -24.11
CA VAL A 11 -7.29 -1.17 -23.77
C VAL A 11 -7.18 -1.78 -22.38
N ARG A 12 -6.01 -2.31 -21.98
CA ARG A 12 -5.79 -2.83 -20.62
C ARG A 12 -6.00 -1.76 -19.57
N ASN A 13 -5.47 -0.55 -19.75
CA ASN A 13 -5.67 0.54 -18.80
C ASN A 13 -7.14 0.91 -18.68
N LEU A 14 -7.86 0.99 -19.80
CA LEU A 14 -9.30 1.25 -19.81
C LEU A 14 -10.08 0.17 -19.04
N GLN A 15 -9.79 -1.10 -19.32
CA GLN A 15 -10.41 -2.24 -18.65
C GLN A 15 -10.12 -2.24 -17.15
N THR A 16 -8.88 -1.95 -16.75
CA THR A 16 -8.47 -1.82 -15.34
C THR A 16 -9.27 -0.73 -14.64
N TYR A 17 -9.42 0.44 -15.26
CA TYR A 17 -10.17 1.54 -14.65
C TYR A 17 -11.65 1.21 -14.50
N LEU A 18 -12.28 0.66 -15.54
CA LEU A 18 -13.68 0.23 -15.50
C LEU A 18 -13.91 -0.87 -14.45
N ARG A 19 -13.00 -1.84 -14.36
CA ARG A 19 -13.05 -2.90 -13.36
C ARG A 19 -12.91 -2.34 -11.95
N GLN A 20 -11.97 -1.43 -11.70
CA GLN A 20 -11.83 -0.78 -10.39
C GLN A 20 -13.13 -0.07 -9.98
N LEU A 21 -13.75 0.65 -10.91
CA LEU A 21 -15.01 1.34 -10.64
C LEU A 21 -16.16 0.36 -10.36
N SER A 22 -16.23 -0.77 -11.08
CA SER A 22 -17.28 -1.78 -10.90
C SER A 22 -17.33 -2.42 -9.52
N TYR A 23 -16.24 -2.41 -8.74
CA TYR A 23 -16.23 -2.94 -7.37
C TYR A 23 -17.16 -2.17 -6.43
N HIS A 24 -17.43 -0.90 -6.72
CA HIS A 24 -18.24 -0.03 -5.88
C HIS A 24 -19.41 0.59 -6.66
N ASP A 25 -19.57 0.20 -7.92
CA ASP A 25 -20.58 0.71 -8.83
C ASP A 25 -21.27 -0.45 -9.55
N PRO A 26 -22.44 -0.92 -9.05
CA PRO A 26 -23.15 -2.05 -9.63
C PRO A 26 -23.73 -1.77 -11.03
N ASP A 27 -23.80 -0.50 -11.47
CA ASP A 27 -24.29 -0.14 -12.80
C ASP A 27 -23.24 -0.38 -13.89
N ILE A 28 -21.96 -0.51 -13.50
CA ILE A 28 -20.83 -0.78 -14.39
C ILE A 28 -20.47 -2.26 -14.29
N SER A 29 -20.69 -3.02 -15.35
CA SER A 29 -20.29 -4.42 -15.42
C SER A 29 -18.75 -4.52 -15.54
N PRO A 30 -18.07 -5.41 -14.79
CA PRO A 30 -16.62 -5.54 -14.85
C PRO A 30 -16.15 -6.15 -16.19
N PRO A 31 -15.33 -5.47 -17.00
CA PRO A 31 -14.78 -6.08 -18.20
C PRO A 31 -13.60 -7.01 -17.87
N PRO A 32 -13.29 -8.01 -18.71
CA PRO A 32 -12.02 -8.74 -18.62
C PRO A 32 -10.84 -7.80 -18.88
N VAL A 33 -9.73 -7.93 -18.14
CA VAL A 33 -8.52 -7.13 -18.35
C VAL A 33 -7.53 -7.93 -19.20
N ASN A 34 -7.80 -8.03 -20.49
CA ASN A 34 -7.03 -8.85 -21.44
C ASN A 34 -6.34 -8.03 -22.54
N GLY A 35 -6.66 -6.73 -22.67
CA GLY A 35 -6.17 -5.85 -23.72
C GLY A 35 -6.92 -5.97 -25.04
N ILE A 36 -8.07 -6.65 -25.07
CA ILE A 36 -8.93 -6.82 -26.25
C ILE A 36 -10.19 -5.99 -26.06
N PHE A 37 -10.47 -5.06 -26.99
CA PHE A 37 -11.67 -4.22 -26.92
C PHE A 37 -12.91 -4.97 -27.44
N ASP A 38 -13.37 -5.94 -26.65
CA ASP A 38 -14.49 -6.82 -26.94
C ASP A 38 -15.86 -6.16 -26.63
N PRO A 39 -16.99 -6.82 -26.98
CA PRO A 39 -18.32 -6.30 -26.66
C PRO A 39 -18.56 -6.06 -25.16
N LEU A 40 -17.91 -6.86 -24.29
CA LEU A 40 -18.01 -6.68 -22.84
C LEU A 40 -17.35 -5.37 -22.40
N THR A 41 -16.13 -5.09 -22.91
CA THR A 41 -15.42 -3.83 -22.68
C THR A 41 -16.21 -2.64 -23.21
N ARG A 42 -16.81 -2.76 -24.39
CA ARG A 42 -17.68 -1.74 -24.98
C ARG A 42 -18.93 -1.49 -24.13
N GLN A 43 -19.54 -2.54 -23.61
CA GLN A 43 -20.72 -2.44 -22.73
C GLN A 43 -20.36 -1.73 -21.43
N SER A 44 -19.30 -2.14 -20.75
CA SER A 44 -18.79 -1.49 -19.54
C SER A 44 -18.51 -0.01 -19.76
N LEU A 45 -17.87 0.34 -20.89
CA LEU A 45 -17.59 1.73 -21.23
C LEU A 45 -18.87 2.54 -21.50
N SER A 46 -19.87 1.92 -22.14
CA SER A 46 -21.17 2.57 -22.42
C SER A 46 -21.95 2.85 -21.14
N GLN A 47 -21.93 1.91 -20.20
CA GLN A 47 -22.52 2.08 -18.86
C GLN A 47 -21.82 3.22 -18.10
N PHE A 48 -20.49 3.24 -18.13
CA PHE A 48 -19.71 4.33 -17.54
C PHE A 48 -20.05 5.68 -18.19
N GLN A 49 -20.09 5.78 -19.53
CA GLN A 49 -20.44 7.01 -20.24
C GLN A 49 -21.82 7.53 -19.85
N LYS A 50 -22.82 6.64 -19.80
CA LYS A 50 -24.19 6.98 -19.37
C LYS A 50 -24.19 7.59 -17.97
N LYS A 51 -23.43 6.99 -17.04
CA LYS A 51 -23.36 7.46 -15.65
C LYS A 51 -22.56 8.75 -15.50
N ALA A 52 -21.52 8.92 -16.29
CA ALA A 52 -20.68 10.11 -16.32
C ALA A 52 -21.33 11.30 -17.07
N GLY A 53 -22.54 11.12 -17.63
CA GLY A 53 -23.22 12.15 -18.42
C GLY A 53 -22.55 12.43 -19.77
N LEU A 54 -21.77 11.48 -20.28
CA LEU A 54 -21.08 11.57 -21.56
C LEU A 54 -21.94 11.01 -22.70
N PRO A 55 -21.67 11.40 -23.96
CA PRO A 55 -22.24 10.71 -25.11
C PRO A 55 -21.94 9.21 -25.07
N VAL A 56 -22.99 8.38 -25.11
CA VAL A 56 -22.90 6.92 -25.03
C VAL A 56 -22.53 6.36 -26.41
N SER A 57 -21.24 6.38 -26.74
CA SER A 57 -20.70 5.85 -28.00
C SER A 57 -20.14 4.44 -27.88
N GLY A 58 -19.85 3.99 -26.65
CA GLY A 58 -19.09 2.76 -26.41
C GLY A 58 -17.66 2.82 -26.97
N THR A 59 -17.13 4.03 -27.22
CA THR A 59 -15.78 4.27 -27.73
C THR A 59 -15.06 5.30 -26.86
N ALA A 60 -13.76 5.11 -26.65
CA ALA A 60 -12.99 5.94 -25.75
C ALA A 60 -12.33 7.11 -26.49
N ASN A 61 -13.02 8.26 -26.57
CA ASN A 61 -12.43 9.51 -27.02
C ASN A 61 -11.64 10.19 -25.88
N GLY A 62 -10.93 11.29 -26.17
CA GLY A 62 -10.11 11.99 -25.18
C GLY A 62 -10.89 12.47 -23.94
N GLU A 63 -12.16 12.87 -24.12
CA GLU A 63 -13.03 13.27 -23.01
C GLU A 63 -13.43 12.07 -22.14
N THR A 64 -13.82 10.96 -22.76
CA THR A 64 -14.13 9.70 -22.06
C THR A 64 -12.94 9.22 -21.25
N TRP A 65 -11.75 9.23 -21.83
CA TRP A 65 -10.50 8.88 -21.16
C TRP A 65 -10.21 9.75 -19.94
N LYS A 66 -10.30 11.07 -20.10
CA LYS A 66 -10.06 12.03 -19.01
C LYS A 66 -11.04 11.83 -17.87
N THR A 67 -12.32 11.65 -18.18
CA THR A 67 -13.37 11.46 -17.18
C THR A 67 -13.25 10.12 -16.48
N LEU A 68 -12.96 9.03 -17.22
CA LEU A 68 -12.71 7.70 -16.67
C LEU A 68 -11.50 7.69 -15.72
N TYR A 69 -10.40 8.31 -16.12
CA TYR A 69 -9.20 8.38 -15.29
C TYR A 69 -9.44 9.19 -14.00
N ARG A 70 -10.18 10.29 -14.08
CA ARG A 70 -10.56 11.07 -12.88
C ARG A 70 -11.45 10.28 -11.93
N ALA A 71 -12.44 9.56 -12.47
CA ALA A 71 -13.31 8.70 -11.68
C ALA A 71 -12.50 7.58 -11.00
N PHE A 72 -11.57 6.97 -11.73
CA PHE A 72 -10.64 5.98 -11.20
C PHE A 72 -9.78 6.55 -10.05
N LEU A 73 -9.15 7.71 -10.23
CA LEU A 73 -8.36 8.36 -9.17
C LEU A 73 -9.22 8.71 -7.94
N LYS A 74 -10.45 9.18 -8.16
CA LYS A 74 -11.40 9.46 -7.08
C LYS A 74 -11.77 8.18 -6.33
N SER A 75 -12.09 7.09 -7.03
CA SER A 75 -12.36 5.79 -6.43
C SER A 75 -11.16 5.26 -5.65
N LEU A 76 -9.95 5.43 -6.17
CA LEU A 76 -8.74 5.12 -5.42
C LEU A 76 -8.58 5.98 -4.17
N ALA A 77 -8.91 7.27 -4.20
CA ALA A 77 -8.79 8.13 -3.03
C ALA A 77 -9.86 7.83 -1.95
N GLU A 78 -11.10 7.55 -2.38
CA GLU A 78 -12.23 7.26 -1.49
C GLU A 78 -12.16 5.85 -0.88
N ASN A 79 -11.58 4.90 -1.60
CA ASN A 79 -11.45 3.50 -1.20
C ASN A 79 -10.00 3.08 -0.99
N ALA A 80 -9.07 4.04 -0.96
CA ALA A 80 -7.71 3.77 -0.52
C ALA A 80 -7.79 3.25 0.91
N LEU A 81 -6.98 2.22 1.20
CA LEU A 81 -6.62 1.97 2.58
C LEU A 81 -6.18 3.31 3.19
N PRO A 82 -6.55 3.63 4.44
CA PRO A 82 -6.05 4.81 5.12
C PRO A 82 -4.54 4.93 4.85
N GLU A 83 -4.05 6.13 4.55
CA GLU A 83 -2.61 6.32 4.35
C GLU A 83 -1.88 5.58 5.46
N LYS A 84 -0.97 4.66 5.08
CA LYS A 84 -0.17 3.93 6.07
C LYS A 84 0.45 4.99 6.96
N VAL A 85 0.07 5.01 8.22
CA VAL A 85 0.56 6.03 9.16
C VAL A 85 2.08 5.92 9.15
N SER A 86 2.75 6.89 8.53
CA SER A 86 4.21 6.91 8.44
C SER A 86 4.75 7.49 9.75
N LEU A 87 4.77 6.64 10.77
CA LEU A 87 5.21 7.02 12.11
C LEU A 87 6.72 7.33 12.15
N PHE A 88 7.52 6.73 11.28
CA PHE A 88 8.96 6.99 11.24
C PHE A 88 9.27 8.24 10.41
N PRO A 89 9.95 9.24 10.99
CA PRO A 89 10.29 10.45 10.25
C PRO A 89 11.37 10.16 9.20
N THR A 90 11.08 10.51 7.95
CA THR A 90 12.03 10.37 6.81
C THR A 90 12.99 11.56 6.69
N THR A 91 12.85 12.55 7.57
CA THR A 91 13.67 13.76 7.63
C THR A 91 14.09 14.06 9.08
N PRO A 92 15.35 14.44 9.33
CA PRO A 92 16.45 14.56 8.36
C PRO A 92 16.89 13.22 7.80
N LYS A 93 17.55 13.23 6.64
CA LYS A 93 18.09 12.03 6.01
C LYS A 93 19.09 11.36 6.97
N GLY A 94 18.89 10.06 7.23
CA GLY A 94 19.71 9.31 8.18
C GLY A 94 19.25 9.42 9.63
N TYR A 95 18.06 9.97 9.89
CA TYR A 95 17.44 9.88 11.21
C TYR A 95 17.28 8.41 11.62
N CYS A 96 17.55 8.14 12.91
CA CYS A 96 17.31 6.85 13.54
C CYS A 96 16.83 7.06 14.96
N LEU A 97 15.98 6.14 15.45
CA LEU A 97 15.68 6.05 16.87
C LEU A 97 16.84 5.35 17.57
N SER A 98 17.28 5.92 18.69
CA SER A 98 18.41 5.43 19.47
C SER A 98 18.15 5.63 20.96
N PRO A 99 18.96 5.03 21.84
CA PRO A 99 18.82 5.21 23.28
C PRO A 99 18.67 6.69 23.68
N GLY A 100 17.67 6.97 24.53
CA GLY A 100 17.31 8.32 24.97
C GLY A 100 16.29 9.05 24.09
N CYS A 101 15.93 8.54 22.91
CA CYS A 101 14.78 9.05 22.16
C CYS A 101 13.48 8.83 22.94
N THR A 102 12.53 9.76 22.84
CA THR A 102 11.22 9.64 23.48
C THR A 102 10.09 10.05 22.53
N GLY A 103 8.88 9.62 22.85
CA GLY A 103 7.65 10.02 22.17
C GLY A 103 6.96 8.89 21.42
N PHE A 104 5.92 9.26 20.67
CA PHE A 104 4.97 8.33 20.08
C PHE A 104 5.61 7.30 19.14
N CYS A 105 6.64 7.70 18.38
CA CYS A 105 7.36 6.78 17.48
C CYS A 105 8.01 5.62 18.25
N VAL A 106 8.52 5.90 19.46
CA VAL A 106 9.13 4.87 20.31
C VAL A 106 8.05 3.96 20.91
N SER A 107 6.92 4.51 21.37
CA SER A 107 5.79 3.69 21.84
C SER A 107 5.27 2.75 20.75
N ALA A 108 5.16 3.24 19.52
CA ALA A 108 4.75 2.44 18.38
C ALA A 108 5.77 1.34 18.04
N LEU A 109 7.07 1.66 18.07
CA LEU A 109 8.14 0.68 17.92
C LEU A 109 8.02 -0.43 18.98
N GLN A 110 7.89 -0.06 20.24
CA GLN A 110 7.78 -0.99 21.37
C GLN A 110 6.55 -1.90 21.24
N MET A 111 5.41 -1.34 20.85
CA MET A 111 4.18 -2.10 20.58
C MET A 111 4.38 -3.13 19.46
N MET A 112 4.95 -2.72 18.32
CA MET A 112 5.22 -3.63 17.21
C MET A 112 6.19 -4.74 17.60
N LEU A 113 7.27 -4.40 18.31
CA LEU A 113 8.24 -5.38 18.80
C LEU A 113 7.60 -6.35 19.81
N GLY A 114 6.73 -5.87 20.70
CA GLY A 114 5.98 -6.69 21.65
C GLY A 114 5.13 -7.76 20.96
N GLU A 115 4.41 -7.39 19.90
CA GLU A 115 3.62 -8.34 19.13
C GLU A 115 4.47 -9.36 18.36
N LEU A 116 5.66 -8.94 17.92
CA LEU A 116 6.60 -9.76 17.17
C LEU A 116 7.42 -10.72 18.04
N GLN A 117 7.46 -10.56 19.37
CA GLN A 117 8.30 -11.38 20.26
C GLN A 117 8.08 -12.88 20.10
N ARG A 118 6.82 -13.29 19.89
CA ARG A 118 6.44 -14.69 19.67
C ARG A 118 7.12 -15.36 18.46
N PHE A 119 7.73 -14.57 17.57
CA PHE A 119 8.45 -15.03 16.38
C PHE A 119 9.97 -14.81 16.47
N LEU A 120 10.45 -14.25 17.57
CA LEU A 120 11.87 -14.02 17.82
C LEU A 120 12.48 -15.22 18.57
N PRO A 121 13.78 -15.49 18.40
CA PRO A 121 14.46 -16.62 19.03
C PRO A 121 14.55 -16.47 20.56
N GLU A 122 14.49 -15.24 21.07
CA GLU A 122 14.55 -14.91 22.48
C GLU A 122 13.47 -13.87 22.80
N GLU A 123 12.64 -14.17 23.80
CA GLU A 123 11.67 -13.22 24.34
C GLU A 123 12.36 -12.30 25.33
N TYR A 124 12.25 -10.99 25.11
CA TYR A 124 12.81 -9.99 26.01
C TYR A 124 11.73 -8.97 26.38
N PRO A 125 11.23 -8.91 27.63
CA PRO A 125 10.09 -8.07 27.99
C PRO A 125 10.21 -6.62 27.47
N ILE A 126 9.16 -6.15 26.81
CA ILE A 126 9.08 -4.78 26.30
C ILE A 126 7.73 -4.17 26.66
N GLU A 127 7.76 -2.96 27.18
CA GLU A 127 6.57 -2.19 27.53
C GLU A 127 6.54 -0.92 26.67
N PRO A 128 5.37 -0.47 26.18
CA PRO A 128 5.25 0.71 25.32
C PRO A 128 5.35 2.02 26.12
N THR A 129 6.45 2.21 26.85
CA THR A 129 6.73 3.37 27.71
C THR A 129 6.91 4.68 26.95
N GLY A 130 7.21 4.62 25.65
CA GLY A 130 7.55 5.77 24.83
C GLY A 130 8.94 6.33 25.10
N VAL A 131 9.79 5.58 25.80
CA VAL A 131 11.20 5.92 26.04
C VAL A 131 12.08 4.82 25.47
N TYR A 132 13.08 5.20 24.66
CA TYR A 132 14.00 4.24 24.05
C TYR A 132 15.02 3.82 25.09
N ASP A 133 14.62 2.89 25.92
CA ASP A 133 15.38 2.33 27.04
C ASP A 133 16.23 1.12 26.61
N GLN A 134 16.93 0.53 27.57
CA GLN A 134 17.78 -0.64 27.35
C GLN A 134 16.97 -1.86 26.87
N ALA A 135 15.72 -2.01 27.33
CA ALA A 135 14.87 -3.10 26.90
C ALA A 135 14.48 -2.96 25.42
N THR A 136 14.19 -1.73 24.99
CA THR A 136 13.92 -1.39 23.58
C THR A 136 15.15 -1.65 22.72
N GLU A 137 16.34 -1.20 23.15
CA GLU A 137 17.58 -1.46 22.43
C GLU A 137 17.84 -2.96 22.26
N GLN A 138 17.67 -3.75 23.33
CA GLN A 138 17.92 -5.19 23.30
C GLN A 138 16.95 -5.91 22.35
N ASN A 139 15.66 -5.58 22.39
CA ASN A 139 14.69 -6.14 21.45
C ASN A 139 15.03 -5.79 20.00
N VAL A 140 15.50 -4.56 19.74
CA VAL A 140 15.94 -4.16 18.39
C VAL A 140 17.15 -4.97 17.94
N ARG A 141 18.11 -5.25 18.82
CA ARG A 141 19.25 -6.12 18.51
C ARG A 141 18.82 -7.54 18.17
N ILE A 142 17.95 -8.13 18.99
CA ILE A 142 17.39 -9.47 18.75
C ILE A 142 16.65 -9.52 17.41
N PHE A 143 15.85 -8.50 17.10
CA PHE A 143 15.18 -8.43 15.79
C PHE A 143 16.17 -8.30 14.63
N GLN A 144 17.18 -7.42 14.76
CA GLN A 144 18.20 -7.21 13.73
C GLN A 144 19.02 -8.48 13.46
N SER A 145 19.37 -9.25 14.50
CA SER A 145 20.13 -10.51 14.33
C SER A 145 19.34 -11.58 13.59
N CYS A 146 18.00 -11.49 13.58
CA CYS A 146 17.12 -12.38 12.80
C CYS A 146 17.01 -12.00 11.32
N CYS A 147 17.50 -10.82 10.93
CA CYS A 147 17.33 -10.26 9.59
C CYS A 147 18.70 -10.13 8.89
N PRO A 148 19.03 -10.98 7.90
CA PRO A 148 20.34 -10.95 7.23
C PRO A 148 20.70 -9.62 6.56
N GLU A 149 19.70 -8.83 6.17
CA GLU A 149 19.84 -7.52 5.52
C GLU A 149 20.18 -6.40 6.52
N LEU A 150 20.05 -6.65 7.82
CA LEU A 150 20.21 -5.63 8.87
C LEU A 150 21.52 -5.80 9.64
N LYS A 151 22.06 -4.67 10.08
CA LYS A 151 23.18 -4.65 11.03
C LYS A 151 22.64 -4.60 12.45
N GLU A 152 23.21 -5.39 13.34
CA GLU A 152 22.87 -5.41 14.78
C GLU A 152 23.43 -4.17 15.51
N THR A 153 22.82 -3.02 15.25
CA THR A 153 23.26 -1.72 15.79
C THR A 153 22.58 -1.37 17.11
N GLY A 154 21.41 -1.97 17.39
CA GLY A 154 20.53 -1.56 18.49
C GLY A 154 19.82 -0.21 18.25
N LYS A 155 19.98 0.36 17.05
CA LYS A 155 19.29 1.59 16.61
C LYS A 155 18.29 1.25 15.51
N VAL A 156 17.21 2.02 15.41
CA VAL A 156 16.20 1.83 14.36
C VAL A 156 16.34 2.93 13.32
N ASP A 157 17.01 2.61 12.21
CA ASP A 157 17.01 3.41 11.00
C ASP A 157 15.80 3.06 10.11
N PHE A 158 15.71 3.70 8.94
CA PHE A 158 14.62 3.46 7.99
C PHE A 158 14.53 1.99 7.55
N ALA A 159 15.67 1.32 7.34
CA ALA A 159 15.69 -0.07 6.94
C ALA A 159 15.16 -1.00 8.04
N THR A 160 15.62 -0.77 9.28
CA THR A 160 15.17 -1.52 10.45
C THR A 160 13.68 -1.29 10.72
N TRP A 161 13.22 -0.03 10.66
CA TRP A 161 11.79 0.30 10.82
C TRP A 161 10.94 -0.41 9.78
N ASN A 162 11.33 -0.34 8.50
CA ASN A 162 10.59 -0.96 7.42
C ASN A 162 10.50 -2.47 7.59
N ALA A 163 11.59 -3.12 7.98
CA ALA A 163 11.60 -4.56 8.27
C ALA A 163 10.63 -4.94 9.39
N ILE A 164 10.63 -4.19 10.51
CA ILE A 164 9.69 -4.39 11.63
C ILE A 164 8.25 -4.19 11.16
N ALA A 165 7.96 -3.06 10.51
CA ALA A 165 6.61 -2.71 10.06
C ALA A 165 6.05 -3.72 9.05
N VAL A 166 6.85 -4.19 8.10
CA VAL A 166 6.44 -5.24 7.15
C VAL A 166 6.10 -6.54 7.88
N ARG A 167 6.95 -6.97 8.82
CA ARG A 167 6.72 -8.21 9.59
C ARG A 167 5.47 -8.11 10.45
N TYR A 168 5.26 -6.97 11.11
CA TYR A 168 4.08 -6.68 11.91
C TYR A 168 2.80 -6.68 11.06
N ASN A 169 2.81 -5.96 9.93
CA ASN A 169 1.63 -5.88 9.06
C ASN A 169 1.24 -7.25 8.48
N ALA A 170 2.21 -8.11 8.17
CA ALA A 170 1.96 -9.46 7.69
C ALA A 170 1.19 -10.34 8.69
N MET A 171 1.13 -9.97 9.98
CA MET A 171 0.29 -10.67 10.97
C MET A 171 -1.21 -10.40 10.79
N PHE A 172 -1.57 -9.31 10.11
CA PHE A 172 -2.95 -8.84 9.99
C PHE A 172 -3.48 -8.85 8.56
N GLU A 173 -2.65 -9.20 7.58
CA GLU A 173 -3.10 -9.46 6.22
C GLU A 173 -3.91 -10.77 6.21
N LYS A 174 -5.19 -10.69 5.78
CA LYS A 174 -6.01 -11.89 5.56
C LYS A 174 -5.35 -12.73 4.45
N PRO A 175 -5.34 -14.07 4.54
CA PRO A 175 -4.93 -14.89 3.42
C PRO A 175 -5.81 -14.53 2.22
N SER A 176 -5.18 -14.23 1.08
CA SER A 176 -5.86 -14.06 -0.19
C SER A 176 -6.68 -15.32 -0.46
N GLU A 177 -8.01 -15.20 -0.42
CA GLU A 177 -8.89 -16.24 -0.94
C GLU A 177 -8.59 -16.37 -2.45
N GLU A 178 -7.93 -17.47 -2.81
CA GLU A 178 -7.79 -17.94 -4.21
C GLU A 178 -9.09 -18.54 -4.72
#